data_AF-A0A2E4CBG8-F1
#
_entry.id   AF-A0A2E4CBG8-F1
#
_cell.length_a   1.000
_cell.length_b   1.000
_cell.length_c   1.000
_cell.angle_alpha   90.00
_cell.angle_beta   90.00
_cell.angle_gamma   90.00
#
_symmetry.space_group_name_H-M   'P 1'
#
loop_
_entity.id
_entity.type
_entity.pdbx_description
1 polymer ?
#
loop_
_entity_poly.entity_id
_entity_poly.type
_entity_poly.pdbx_seq_one_letter_code
_entity_poly.pdbx_strand_id
1 'polypeptide(L)'
;MWFLLWQLFCVRVVLFLWDVGRKLTNPTVPRRDYVIKNLAKSCTLALLTPVAVDTAAAVLSAEHWHAHRFRFFGAVYAAHDIAGLLRMWHKLPNSTRAHHLSVVLMSTLSAVAIDYEDPSSLWRGVGMLGCVSCWTFPVNTYVALRLVGNYDTLRKLCLCVYAPTVLLSFLWQLRHVLTAGLWCWSAPVYVALVGSVIYDDLVLLRFLRRKSTPSAPGPDCQTFHRLWDGMPAPADAFEADDAPAETADAEHRRPFEFAAVYAGDEQ
;
A
#
# COMPACT_ATOMS: atom_id res chain seq x y z
N MET A 1 -24.70 -13.82 5.09
CA MET A 1 -25.47 -12.60 5.47
C MET A 1 -24.95 -11.94 6.75
N TRP A 2 -24.81 -12.64 7.88
CA TRP A 2 -24.29 -12.04 9.13
C TRP A 2 -22.92 -11.35 8.99
N PHE A 3 -21.99 -11.92 8.23
CA PHE A 3 -20.67 -11.31 7.99
C PHE A 3 -20.73 -9.97 7.23
N LEU A 4 -21.75 -9.74 6.40
CA LEU A 4 -21.94 -8.43 5.75
C LEU A 4 -22.40 -7.38 6.77
N LEU A 5 -23.32 -7.75 7.66
CA LEU A 5 -23.73 -6.88 8.77
C LEU A 5 -22.54 -6.57 9.69
N TRP A 6 -21.72 -7.58 9.97
CA TRP A 6 -20.46 -7.41 10.70
C TRP A 6 -19.51 -6.45 10.00
N GLN A 7 -19.31 -6.59 8.68
CA GLN A 7 -18.47 -5.68 7.90
C GLN A 7 -18.98 -4.23 7.95
N LEU A 8 -20.30 -4.02 7.83
CA LEU A 8 -20.91 -2.69 7.98
C LEU A 8 -20.72 -2.12 9.40
N PHE A 9 -20.83 -2.96 10.42
CA PHE A 9 -20.53 -2.58 11.80
C PHE A 9 -19.06 -2.17 11.95
N CYS A 10 -18.11 -2.95 11.43
CA CYS A 10 -16.69 -2.61 11.44
C CYS A 10 -16.43 -1.27 10.73
N VAL A 11 -17.05 -1.02 9.57
CA VAL A 11 -16.95 0.27 8.86
C VAL A 11 -17.43 1.42 9.75
N ARG A 12 -18.57 1.26 10.44
CA ARG A 12 -19.08 2.28 11.37
C ARG A 12 -18.10 2.55 12.51
N VAL A 13 -17.51 1.51 13.10
CA VAL A 13 -16.49 1.65 14.15
C VAL A 13 -15.26 2.38 13.63
N VAL A 14 -14.75 2.03 12.44
CA VAL A 14 -13.59 2.71 11.84
C VAL A 14 -13.88 4.18 11.57
N LEU A 15 -15.05 4.52 11.03
CA LEU A 15 -15.45 5.90 10.79
C LEU A 15 -15.57 6.69 12.11
N PHE A 16 -16.12 6.09 13.16
CA PHE A 16 -16.19 6.69 14.48
C PHE A 16 -14.78 6.95 15.06
N LEU A 17 -13.89 5.96 15.03
CA LEU A 17 -12.51 6.10 15.50
C LEU A 17 -11.75 7.16 14.70
N TRP A 18 -12.03 7.28 13.40
CA TRP A 18 -11.48 8.35 12.58
C TRP A 18 -11.94 9.73 13.06
N ASP A 19 -13.22 9.90 13.37
CA ASP A 19 -13.76 11.17 13.87
C ASP A 19 -13.20 11.52 15.25
N VAL A 20 -13.04 10.54 16.13
CA VAL A 20 -12.33 10.71 17.40
C VAL A 20 -10.87 11.13 17.14
N GLY A 21 -10.17 10.43 16.24
CA GLY A 21 -8.80 10.77 15.86
C GLY A 21 -8.66 12.20 15.33
N ARG A 22 -9.64 12.69 14.55
CA ARG A 22 -9.66 14.08 14.06
C ARG A 22 -9.82 15.11 15.17
N LYS A 23 -10.57 14.78 16.23
CA LYS A 23 -10.74 15.65 17.41
C LYS A 23 -9.49 15.70 18.28
N LEU A 24 -8.75 14.59 18.36
CA LEU A 24 -7.54 14.48 19.18
C LEU A 24 -6.27 14.96 18.46
N THR A 25 -6.28 15.01 17.12
CA THR A 25 -5.10 15.41 16.33
C THR A 25 -5.14 16.90 15.96
N ASN A 26 -4.02 17.59 16.17
CA ASN A 26 -3.87 19.00 15.82
C ASN A 26 -4.27 19.26 14.35
N PRO A 27 -5.18 20.22 14.06
CA PRO A 27 -5.61 20.54 12.71
C PRO A 27 -4.49 21.03 11.78
N THR A 28 -3.36 21.50 12.31
CA THR A 28 -2.23 21.96 11.51
C THR A 28 -1.39 20.84 10.90
N VAL A 29 -1.63 19.57 11.29
CA VAL A 29 -0.89 18.43 10.74
C VAL A 29 -1.16 18.29 9.23
N PRO A 30 -0.12 18.35 8.38
CA PRO A 30 -0.27 18.14 6.95
C PRO A 30 -0.90 16.79 6.63
N ARG A 31 -1.92 16.80 5.76
CA ARG A 31 -2.66 15.58 5.39
C ARG A 31 -3.16 14.79 6.62
N ARG A 32 -3.62 15.47 7.66
CA ARG A 32 -4.13 14.88 8.93
C ARG A 32 -4.97 13.61 8.75
N ASP A 33 -5.94 13.64 7.84
CA ASP A 33 -6.81 12.49 7.55
C ASP A 33 -6.03 11.26 7.06
N TYR A 34 -4.98 11.48 6.27
CA TYR A 34 -4.08 10.41 5.81
C TYR A 34 -3.32 9.79 6.98
N VAL A 35 -2.83 10.61 7.91
CA VAL A 35 -2.11 10.15 9.11
C VAL A 35 -3.04 9.30 9.99
N ILE A 36 -4.24 9.81 10.30
CA ILE A 36 -5.24 9.12 11.12
C ILE A 36 -5.64 7.79 10.49
N LYS A 37 -5.92 7.77 9.18
CA LYS A 37 -6.26 6.54 8.44
C LYS A 37 -5.21 5.45 8.65
N ASN A 38 -3.96 5.79 8.36
CA ASN A 38 -2.88 4.81 8.34
C ASN A 38 -2.48 4.35 9.75
N LEU A 39 -2.55 5.22 10.76
CA LEU A 39 -2.37 4.81 12.16
C LEU A 39 -3.49 3.88 12.62
N ALA A 40 -4.75 4.22 12.35
CA ALA A 40 -5.89 3.38 12.73
C ALA A 40 -5.81 1.99 12.06
N LYS A 41 -5.46 1.95 10.76
CA LYS A 41 -5.22 0.69 10.03
C LYS A 41 -4.07 -0.08 10.67
N SER A 42 -2.95 0.57 10.96
CA SER A 42 -1.79 -0.07 11.60
C SER A 42 -2.14 -0.70 12.95
N CYS A 43 -2.78 0.04 13.86
CA CYS A 43 -3.20 -0.50 15.17
C CYS A 43 -4.11 -1.71 15.02
N THR A 44 -5.06 -1.65 14.09
CA THR A 44 -5.98 -2.77 13.83
C THR A 44 -5.23 -4.00 13.32
N LEU A 45 -4.34 -3.83 12.32
CA LEU A 45 -3.56 -4.94 11.78
C LEU A 45 -2.58 -5.52 12.80
N ALA A 46 -1.98 -4.69 13.66
CA ALA A 46 -1.14 -5.14 14.76
C ALA A 46 -1.91 -6.04 15.74
N LEU A 47 -3.14 -5.66 16.11
CA LEU A 47 -4.01 -6.46 16.97
C LEU A 47 -4.48 -7.75 16.29
N LEU A 48 -4.71 -7.74 14.98
CA LEU A 48 -5.10 -8.93 14.23
C LEU A 48 -3.93 -9.89 13.97
N THR A 49 -2.69 -9.40 13.97
CA THR A 49 -1.50 -10.16 13.59
C THR A 49 -1.35 -11.49 14.35
N PRO A 50 -1.46 -11.57 15.69
CA PRO A 50 -1.32 -12.84 16.41
C PRO A 50 -2.34 -13.90 15.95
N VAL A 51 -3.60 -13.48 15.75
CA VAL A 51 -4.67 -14.40 15.31
C VAL A 51 -4.47 -14.79 13.85
N ALA A 52 -3.98 -13.87 13.01
CA ALA A 52 -3.64 -14.15 11.62
C ALA A 52 -2.46 -15.14 11.50
N VAL A 53 -1.45 -15.02 12.36
CA VAL A 53 -0.33 -15.99 12.46
C VAL A 53 -0.84 -17.37 12.87
N ASP A 54 -1.66 -17.45 13.93
CA ASP A 54 -2.26 -18.72 14.37
C ASP A 54 -3.11 -19.37 13.27
N THR A 55 -3.92 -18.57 12.56
CA THR A 55 -4.76 -19.06 11.46
C THR A 55 -3.92 -19.53 10.28
N ALA A 56 -2.88 -18.79 9.90
CA ALA A 56 -1.96 -19.20 8.83
C ALA A 56 -1.21 -20.48 9.21
N ALA A 57 -0.77 -20.61 10.46
CA ALA A 57 -0.10 -21.81 10.95
C ALA A 57 -1.02 -23.04 10.91
N ALA A 58 -2.30 -22.90 11.26
CA ALA A 58 -3.29 -23.97 11.19
C ALA A 58 -3.49 -24.47 9.74
N VAL A 59 -3.54 -23.57 8.77
CA VAL A 59 -3.58 -23.93 7.34
C VAL A 59 -2.31 -24.66 6.93
N LEU A 60 -1.13 -24.10 7.24
CA LEU A 60 0.14 -24.64 6.76
C LEU A 60 0.51 -25.99 7.39
N SER A 61 0.12 -26.24 8.64
CA SER A 61 0.49 -27.46 9.37
C SER A 61 -0.52 -28.58 9.25
N ALA A 62 -1.81 -28.25 9.16
CA ALA A 62 -2.89 -29.24 9.24
C ALA A 62 -3.94 -29.09 8.15
N GLU A 63 -3.77 -28.18 7.18
CA GLU A 63 -4.78 -27.85 6.17
C GLU A 63 -6.14 -27.50 6.81
N HIS A 64 -6.11 -26.85 7.98
CA HIS A 64 -7.31 -26.45 8.70
C HIS A 64 -7.76 -25.05 8.24
N TRP A 65 -8.83 -25.03 7.44
CA TRP A 65 -9.39 -23.81 6.86
C TRP A 65 -10.57 -23.29 7.69
N HIS A 66 -10.28 -22.45 8.69
CA HIS A 66 -11.33 -21.86 9.54
C HIS A 66 -12.08 -20.72 8.85
N ALA A 67 -13.15 -21.05 8.12
CA ALA A 67 -13.96 -20.08 7.37
C ALA A 67 -14.39 -18.86 8.19
N HIS A 68 -14.78 -19.06 9.46
CA HIS A 68 -15.17 -17.97 10.35
C HIS A 68 -14.02 -16.96 10.59
N ARG A 69 -12.79 -17.46 10.80
CA ARG A 69 -11.62 -16.59 11.05
C ARG A 69 -11.29 -15.78 9.79
N PHE A 70 -11.28 -16.39 8.62
CA PHE A 70 -11.02 -15.67 7.36
C PHE A 70 -12.06 -14.59 7.07
N ARG A 71 -13.34 -14.90 7.24
CA ARG A 71 -14.42 -13.92 7.04
C ARG A 71 -14.34 -12.78 8.05
N PHE A 72 -13.98 -13.08 9.31
CA PHE A 72 -13.75 -12.08 10.34
C PHE A 72 -12.58 -11.14 9.97
N PHE A 73 -11.42 -11.69 9.58
CA PHE A 73 -10.27 -10.88 9.15
C PHE A 73 -10.59 -10.03 7.92
N GLY A 74 -11.22 -10.63 6.91
CA GLY A 74 -11.63 -9.94 5.70
C GLY A 74 -12.51 -8.73 6.02
N ALA A 75 -13.53 -8.92 6.87
CA ALA A 75 -14.43 -7.84 7.25
C ALA A 75 -13.73 -6.69 8.00
N VAL A 76 -12.88 -7.00 8.98
CA VAL A 76 -12.16 -5.97 9.77
C VAL A 76 -11.11 -5.27 8.91
N TYR A 77 -10.37 -6.01 8.07
CA TYR A 77 -9.39 -5.44 7.15
C TYR A 77 -10.06 -4.52 6.13
N ALA A 78 -11.09 -5.01 5.43
CA ALA A 78 -11.79 -4.28 4.40
C ALA A 78 -12.52 -3.05 4.95
N ALA A 79 -12.90 -3.02 6.23
CA ALA A 79 -13.52 -1.85 6.84
C ALA A 79 -12.64 -0.59 6.77
N HIS A 80 -11.32 -0.74 6.94
CA HIS A 80 -10.36 0.37 6.79
C HIS A 80 -10.27 0.86 5.35
N ASP A 81 -10.29 -0.06 4.40
CA ASP A 81 -10.20 0.27 2.98
C ASP A 81 -11.49 0.93 2.48
N ILE A 82 -12.67 0.46 2.92
CA ILE A 82 -13.96 1.12 2.66
C ILE A 82 -13.96 2.53 3.24
N ALA A 83 -13.58 2.71 4.51
CA ALA A 83 -13.54 4.04 5.12
C ALA A 83 -12.58 4.99 4.37
N GLY A 84 -11.42 4.46 3.92
CA GLY A 84 -10.48 5.17 3.07
C GLY A 84 -11.08 5.59 1.73
N LEU A 85 -11.76 4.69 1.03
CA LEU A 85 -12.45 4.99 -0.22
C LEU A 85 -13.54 6.06 0.00
N LEU A 86 -14.37 5.92 1.03
CA LEU A 86 -15.46 6.86 1.32
C LEU A 86 -14.97 8.28 1.65
N ARG A 87 -13.90 8.42 2.44
CA ARG A 87 -13.42 9.72 2.92
C ARG A 87 -12.30 10.34 2.09
N MET A 88 -11.58 9.53 1.32
CA MET A 88 -10.34 9.96 0.68
C MET A 88 -10.22 9.56 -0.80
N TRP A 89 -11.30 9.17 -1.48
CA TRP A 89 -11.26 8.74 -2.89
C TRP A 89 -10.33 9.59 -3.78
N HIS A 90 -10.53 10.91 -3.84
CA HIS A 90 -9.75 11.80 -4.71
C HIS A 90 -8.31 12.06 -4.24
N LYS A 91 -7.97 11.64 -3.02
CA LYS A 91 -6.63 11.82 -2.41
C LYS A 91 -5.80 10.55 -2.45
N LEU A 92 -6.37 9.44 -2.93
CA LEU A 92 -5.70 8.14 -3.01
C LEU A 92 -5.09 7.93 -4.40
N PRO A 93 -3.83 7.44 -4.49
CA PRO A 93 -3.23 7.02 -5.75
C PRO A 93 -4.10 5.99 -6.48
N ASN A 94 -4.00 5.93 -7.80
CA ASN A 94 -4.80 5.01 -8.62
C ASN A 94 -4.55 3.54 -8.25
N SER A 95 -3.28 3.17 -8.01
CA SER A 95 -2.91 1.82 -7.57
C SER A 95 -3.56 1.46 -6.23
N THR A 96 -3.52 2.38 -5.26
CA THR A 96 -4.10 2.18 -3.93
C THR A 96 -5.63 2.12 -3.98
N ARG A 97 -6.27 2.88 -4.88
CA ARG A 97 -7.72 2.76 -5.11
C ARG A 97 -8.09 1.39 -5.68
N ALA A 98 -7.34 0.92 -6.67
CA ALA A 98 -7.53 -0.41 -7.24
C ALA A 98 -7.32 -1.51 -6.18
N HIS A 99 -6.26 -1.41 -5.38
CA HIS A 99 -6.01 -2.30 -4.25
C HIS A 99 -7.19 -2.31 -3.27
N HIS A 100 -7.63 -1.14 -2.79
CA HIS A 100 -8.76 -1.06 -1.86
C HIS A 100 -10.04 -1.65 -2.45
N LEU A 101 -10.34 -1.36 -3.72
CA LEU A 101 -11.51 -1.94 -4.39
C LEU A 101 -11.41 -3.47 -4.46
N SER A 102 -10.24 -4.01 -4.81
CA SER A 102 -9.99 -5.45 -4.87
C SER A 102 -10.15 -6.13 -3.51
N VAL A 103 -9.60 -5.53 -2.45
CA VAL A 103 -9.77 -6.01 -1.08
C VAL A 103 -11.25 -6.02 -0.67
N VAL A 104 -12.00 -4.96 -0.99
CA VAL A 104 -13.43 -4.86 -0.69
C VAL A 104 -14.24 -5.92 -1.43
N LEU A 105 -13.97 -6.12 -2.72
CA LEU A 105 -14.63 -7.16 -3.52
C LEU A 105 -14.31 -8.56 -2.99
N MET A 106 -13.04 -8.85 -2.72
CA MET A 106 -12.62 -10.13 -2.16
C MET A 106 -13.22 -10.40 -0.78
N SER A 107 -13.28 -9.39 0.10
CA SER A 107 -13.96 -9.50 1.40
C SER A 107 -15.46 -9.73 1.26
N THR A 108 -16.10 -9.07 0.29
CA THR A 108 -17.53 -9.26 0.03
C THR A 108 -17.79 -10.68 -0.46
N LEU A 109 -17.00 -11.17 -1.40
CA LEU A 109 -17.06 -12.56 -1.87
C LEU A 109 -16.80 -13.54 -0.73
N SER A 110 -15.81 -13.28 0.13
CA SER A 110 -15.53 -14.08 1.33
C SER A 110 -16.76 -14.23 2.22
N ALA A 111 -17.52 -13.15 2.41
CA ALA A 111 -18.68 -13.12 3.27
C ALA A 111 -19.91 -13.86 2.72
N VAL A 112 -20.00 -14.08 1.39
CA VAL A 112 -21.23 -14.57 0.75
C VAL A 112 -21.06 -15.81 -0.13
N ALA A 113 -19.87 -16.06 -0.68
CA ALA A 113 -19.68 -17.03 -1.75
C ALA A 113 -18.48 -17.95 -1.54
N ILE A 114 -17.40 -17.50 -0.90
CA ILE A 114 -16.21 -18.34 -0.72
C ILE A 114 -16.49 -19.42 0.32
N ASP A 115 -16.42 -20.67 -0.15
CA ASP A 115 -16.19 -21.83 0.69
C ASP A 115 -14.68 -22.00 0.88
N TYR A 116 -14.24 -21.92 2.14
CA TYR A 116 -12.84 -22.07 2.52
C TYR A 116 -12.46 -23.53 2.77
N GLU A 117 -13.45 -24.39 3.01
CA GLU A 117 -13.24 -25.80 3.34
C GLU A 117 -13.15 -26.67 2.09
N ASP A 118 -13.68 -26.21 0.95
CA ASP A 118 -13.52 -26.85 -0.36
C ASP A 118 -12.06 -26.74 -0.86
N PRO A 119 -11.30 -27.85 -0.97
CA PRO A 119 -9.92 -27.82 -1.41
C PRO A 119 -9.73 -27.40 -2.87
N SER A 120 -10.77 -27.55 -3.69
CA SER A 120 -10.77 -27.19 -5.12
C SER A 120 -11.02 -25.70 -5.36
N SER A 121 -11.51 -24.99 -4.34
CA SER A 121 -11.79 -23.56 -4.40
C SER A 121 -10.50 -22.76 -4.52
N LEU A 122 -10.28 -22.14 -5.68
CA LEU A 122 -9.20 -21.16 -5.89
C LEU A 122 -9.33 -19.96 -4.93
N TRP A 123 -10.57 -19.62 -4.55
CA TRP A 123 -10.86 -18.43 -3.77
C TRP A 123 -10.48 -18.57 -2.29
N ARG A 124 -10.26 -19.79 -1.78
CA ARG A 124 -9.77 -19.96 -0.40
C ARG A 124 -8.42 -19.29 -0.18
N GLY A 125 -7.62 -19.12 -1.25
CA GLY A 125 -6.35 -18.40 -1.20
C GLY A 125 -6.43 -16.92 -0.82
N VAL A 126 -7.60 -16.28 -0.95
CA VAL A 126 -7.85 -14.94 -0.39
C VAL A 126 -7.70 -14.92 1.14
N GLY A 127 -8.04 -16.02 1.82
CA GLY A 127 -7.89 -16.13 3.27
C GLY A 127 -6.43 -16.01 3.70
N MET A 128 -5.55 -16.74 3.02
CA MET A 128 -4.10 -16.68 3.27
C MET A 128 -3.50 -15.34 2.87
N LEU A 129 -3.96 -14.73 1.77
CA LEU A 129 -3.59 -13.35 1.42
C LEU A 129 -3.88 -12.40 2.59
N GLY A 130 -5.09 -12.42 3.12
CA GLY A 130 -5.51 -11.58 4.24
C GLY A 130 -4.69 -11.79 5.51
N CYS A 131 -4.38 -13.05 5.85
CA CYS A 131 -3.54 -13.35 7.01
C CYS A 131 -2.14 -12.76 6.88
N VAL A 132 -1.47 -13.00 5.75
CA VAL A 132 -0.10 -12.51 5.49
C VAL A 132 -0.09 -10.99 5.39
N SER A 133 -1.12 -10.37 4.80
CA SER A 133 -1.27 -8.91 4.75
C SER A 133 -1.35 -8.25 6.13
N CYS A 134 -1.79 -8.94 7.19
CA CYS A 134 -1.82 -8.36 8.54
C CYS A 134 -0.41 -8.06 9.08
N TRP A 135 0.61 -8.83 8.68
CA TRP A 135 1.98 -8.68 9.16
C TRP A 135 2.65 -7.38 8.68
N THR A 136 2.01 -6.71 7.71
CA THR A 136 2.49 -5.49 7.07
C THR A 136 2.14 -4.21 7.86
N PHE A 137 1.55 -4.34 9.05
CA PHE A 137 1.15 -3.20 9.88
C PHE A 137 2.24 -2.12 10.10
N PRO A 138 3.55 -2.44 10.25
CA PRO A 138 4.57 -1.41 10.47
C PRO A 138 4.68 -0.44 9.30
N VAL A 139 4.42 -0.90 8.07
CA VAL A 139 4.43 -0.07 6.87
C VAL A 139 3.37 1.02 6.96
N ASN A 140 2.16 0.67 7.40
CA ASN A 140 1.09 1.65 7.62
C ASN A 140 1.49 2.67 8.71
N THR A 141 2.20 2.24 9.76
CA THR A 141 2.78 3.18 10.75
C THR A 141 3.76 4.15 10.10
N TYR A 142 4.71 3.65 9.31
CA TYR A 142 5.69 4.50 8.63
C TYR A 142 5.04 5.48 7.66
N VAL A 143 4.08 5.01 6.86
CA VAL A 143 3.32 5.82 5.91
C VAL A 143 2.62 6.99 6.61
N ALA A 144 2.14 6.80 7.84
CA ALA A 144 1.57 7.86 8.65
C ALA A 144 2.64 8.80 9.22
N LEU A 145 3.63 8.25 9.92
CA LEU A 145 4.59 9.02 10.72
C LEU A 145 5.58 9.81 9.87
N ARG A 146 5.90 9.36 8.65
CA ARG A 146 6.83 10.07 7.74
C ARG A 146 6.40 11.50 7.39
N LEU A 147 5.12 11.84 7.58
CA LEU A 147 4.60 13.19 7.35
C LEU A 147 4.83 14.14 8.53
N VAL A 148 5.20 13.58 9.69
CA VAL A 148 5.32 14.32 10.95
C VAL A 148 6.78 14.42 11.40
N GLY A 149 7.69 13.63 10.82
CA GLY A 149 9.11 13.66 11.16
C GLY A 149 9.96 12.69 10.35
N ASN A 150 11.26 12.65 10.66
CA ASN A 150 12.21 11.74 10.05
C ASN A 150 12.26 10.41 10.82
N TYR A 151 11.84 9.33 10.17
CA TYR A 151 11.78 7.99 10.74
C TYR A 151 12.53 6.97 9.86
N ASP A 152 13.76 7.28 9.44
CA ASP A 152 14.56 6.40 8.56
C ASP A 152 14.81 5.00 9.16
N THR A 153 15.01 4.89 10.48
CA THR A 153 15.13 3.59 11.16
C THR A 153 13.86 2.77 11.01
N LEU A 154 12.68 3.39 11.18
CA LEU A 154 11.39 2.72 10.97
C LEU A 154 11.21 2.33 9.50
N ARG A 155 11.64 3.17 8.54
CA ARG A 155 11.62 2.85 7.11
C ARG A 155 12.42 1.58 6.81
N LYS A 156 13.64 1.47 7.34
CA LYS A 156 14.51 0.29 7.18
C LYS A 156 13.87 -0.96 7.77
N LEU A 157 13.33 -0.86 8.99
CA LEU A 157 12.58 -1.95 9.63
C LEU A 157 11.39 -2.38 8.76
N CYS A 158 10.61 -1.42 8.25
CA CYS A 158 9.50 -1.68 7.35
C CYS A 158 9.97 -2.42 6.10
N LEU A 159 11.08 -2.02 5.48
CA LEU A 159 11.62 -2.72 4.31
C LEU A 159 12.02 -4.17 4.63
N CYS A 160 12.68 -4.39 5.77
CA CYS A 160 13.11 -5.71 6.23
C CYS A 160 11.93 -6.65 6.52
N VAL A 161 10.82 -6.14 7.05
CA VAL A 161 9.62 -6.95 7.34
C VAL A 161 8.74 -7.11 6.11
N TYR A 162 8.56 -6.04 5.35
CA TYR A 162 7.58 -5.99 4.26
C TYR A 162 8.04 -6.77 3.03
N ALA A 163 9.32 -6.66 2.64
CA ALA A 163 9.80 -7.34 1.44
C ALA A 163 9.66 -8.87 1.52
N PRO A 164 10.05 -9.54 2.62
CA PRO A 164 9.79 -10.97 2.79
C PRO A 164 8.30 -11.31 2.83
N THR A 165 7.47 -10.45 3.45
CA THR A 165 6.02 -10.68 3.55
C THR A 165 5.36 -10.63 2.18
N VAL A 166 5.69 -9.65 1.34
CA VAL A 166 5.19 -9.54 -0.05
C VAL A 166 5.68 -10.71 -0.89
N LEU A 167 6.96 -11.10 -0.77
CA LEU A 167 7.50 -12.25 -1.48
C LEU A 167 6.80 -13.55 -1.08
N LEU A 168 6.62 -13.80 0.22
CA LEU A 168 5.91 -14.97 0.72
C LEU A 168 4.46 -14.99 0.23
N SER A 169 3.77 -13.85 0.28
CA SER A 169 2.41 -13.72 -0.24
C SER A 169 2.36 -14.07 -1.73
N PHE A 170 3.22 -13.45 -2.55
CA PHE A 170 3.30 -13.71 -3.99
C PHE A 170 3.57 -15.19 -4.30
N LEU A 171 4.58 -15.80 -3.67
CA LEU A 171 4.94 -17.20 -3.89
C LEU A 171 3.82 -18.15 -3.47
N TRP A 172 3.15 -17.86 -2.36
CA TRP A 172 1.99 -18.64 -1.91
C TRP A 172 0.85 -18.55 -2.92
N GLN A 173 0.52 -17.34 -3.39
CA GLN A 173 -0.55 -17.12 -4.36
C GLN A 173 -0.25 -17.80 -5.70
N LEU A 174 1.00 -17.69 -6.18
CA LEU A 174 1.46 -18.35 -7.39
C LEU A 174 1.34 -19.88 -7.26
N ARG A 175 1.84 -20.46 -6.18
CA ARG A 175 1.68 -21.89 -5.90
C ARG A 175 0.20 -22.29 -5.90
N HIS A 176 -0.65 -21.52 -5.21
CA HIS A 176 -2.07 -21.82 -5.09
C HIS A 176 -2.77 -21.86 -6.45
N VAL A 177 -2.54 -20.86 -7.30
CA VAL A 177 -3.07 -20.79 -8.67
C VAL A 177 -2.59 -21.97 -9.51
N LEU A 178 -1.30 -22.32 -9.42
CA LEU A 178 -0.72 -23.45 -10.17
C LEU A 178 -1.31 -24.80 -9.73
N THR A 179 -1.63 -24.97 -8.45
CA THR A 179 -2.18 -26.22 -7.90
C THR A 179 -3.70 -26.36 -8.04
N ALA A 180 -4.46 -25.26 -7.91
CA ALA A 180 -5.91 -25.28 -8.02
C ALA A 180 -6.41 -25.35 -9.48
N GLY A 181 -5.52 -25.06 -10.43
CA GLY A 181 -5.78 -25.14 -11.87
C GLY A 181 -6.40 -23.87 -12.45
N LEU A 182 -5.86 -23.40 -13.57
CA LEU A 182 -6.34 -22.21 -14.32
C LEU A 182 -7.66 -22.46 -15.08
N TRP A 183 -8.22 -23.66 -14.98
CA TRP A 183 -9.35 -24.12 -15.80
C TRP A 183 -10.71 -23.61 -15.30
N CYS A 184 -10.76 -22.97 -14.14
CA CYS A 184 -12.00 -22.37 -13.65
C CYS A 184 -12.26 -21.00 -14.31
N TRP A 185 -13.51 -20.76 -14.71
CA TRP A 185 -13.93 -19.48 -15.31
C TRP A 185 -13.66 -18.27 -14.41
N SER A 186 -13.54 -18.46 -13.10
CA SER A 186 -13.22 -17.39 -12.14
C SER A 186 -11.72 -17.12 -11.98
N ALA A 187 -10.83 -17.94 -12.55
CA ALA A 187 -9.37 -17.75 -12.42
C ALA A 187 -8.88 -16.39 -12.92
N PRO A 188 -9.31 -15.87 -14.09
CA PRO A 188 -8.90 -14.54 -14.54
C PRO A 188 -9.29 -13.43 -13.56
N VAL A 189 -10.50 -13.52 -12.98
CA VAL A 189 -10.99 -12.54 -12.00
C VAL A 189 -10.13 -12.61 -10.73
N TYR A 190 -9.86 -13.82 -10.23
CA TYR A 190 -8.98 -14.02 -9.08
C TYR A 190 -7.59 -13.42 -9.31
N VAL A 191 -6.94 -13.76 -10.42
CA VAL A 191 -5.60 -13.28 -10.77
C VAL A 191 -5.58 -11.77 -10.95
N ALA A 192 -6.61 -11.17 -11.54
CA ALA A 192 -6.71 -9.72 -11.67
C ALA A 192 -6.82 -9.03 -10.30
N LEU A 193 -7.68 -9.52 -9.40
CA LEU A 193 -7.88 -8.92 -8.07
C LEU A 193 -6.61 -9.07 -7.22
N VAL A 194 -6.05 -10.28 -7.11
CA VAL A 194 -4.81 -10.53 -6.36
C VAL A 194 -3.63 -9.80 -6.99
N GLY A 195 -3.52 -9.80 -8.32
CA GLY A 195 -2.47 -9.10 -9.06
C GLY A 195 -2.49 -7.59 -8.80
N SER A 196 -3.68 -6.98 -8.71
CA SER A 196 -3.79 -5.55 -8.36
C SER A 196 -3.28 -5.23 -6.95
N VAL A 197 -3.49 -6.14 -5.99
CA VAL A 197 -2.98 -6.00 -4.61
C VAL A 197 -1.45 -6.08 -4.61
N ILE A 198 -0.90 -7.11 -5.26
CA ILE A 198 0.54 -7.33 -5.35
C ILE A 198 1.23 -6.18 -6.11
N TYR A 199 0.60 -5.64 -7.16
CA TYR A 199 1.12 -4.49 -7.88
C TYR A 199 1.27 -3.25 -6.98
N ASP A 200 0.24 -2.91 -6.19
CA ASP A 200 0.32 -1.80 -5.23
C ASP A 200 1.40 -2.05 -4.17
N ASP A 201 1.54 -3.29 -3.69
CA ASP A 201 2.60 -3.67 -2.74
C ASP A 201 4.01 -3.48 -3.33
N LEU A 202 4.21 -3.79 -4.61
CA LEU A 202 5.48 -3.55 -5.32
C LEU A 202 5.76 -2.05 -5.50
N VAL A 203 4.74 -1.24 -5.80
CA VAL A 203 4.86 0.22 -5.85
C VAL A 203 5.29 0.75 -4.48
N LEU A 204 4.69 0.26 -3.40
CA LEU A 204 5.02 0.65 -2.04
C LEU A 204 6.44 0.21 -1.64
N LEU A 205 6.88 -0.99 -2.06
CA LEU A 205 8.26 -1.45 -1.85
C LEU A 205 9.28 -0.57 -2.59
N ARG A 206 9.01 -0.21 -3.84
CA ARG A 206 9.86 0.72 -4.61
C ARG A 206 9.93 2.07 -3.90
N PHE A 207 8.81 2.56 -3.39
CA PHE A 207 8.75 3.76 -2.58
C PHE A 207 9.63 3.65 -1.32
N LEU A 208 9.54 2.55 -0.55
CA LEU A 208 10.35 2.34 0.65
C LEU A 208 11.86 2.24 0.36
N ARG A 209 12.25 1.76 -0.82
CA ARG A 209 13.66 1.63 -1.23
C ARG A 209 14.33 2.97 -1.56
N ARG A 210 13.57 3.97 -2.01
CA ARG A 210 14.10 5.31 -2.27
C ARG A 210 14.61 5.88 -0.95
N LYS A 211 15.87 6.33 -0.90
CA LYS A 211 16.40 7.04 0.27
C LYS A 211 15.56 8.29 0.48
N SER A 212 15.06 8.48 1.69
CA SER A 212 14.60 9.80 2.10
C SER A 212 15.84 10.68 2.10
N THR A 213 15.99 11.57 1.12
CA THR A 213 16.89 12.71 1.29
C THR A 213 16.49 13.37 2.61
N PRO A 214 17.44 13.68 3.51
CA PRO A 214 17.10 14.44 4.69
C PRO A 214 16.42 15.70 4.21
N SER A 215 15.11 15.81 4.48
CA SER A 215 14.41 17.06 4.29
C SER A 215 15.15 18.05 5.17
N ALA A 216 15.84 19.00 4.53
CA ALA A 216 16.10 20.30 5.15
C ALA A 216 14.80 20.74 5.86
N PRO A 217 14.88 21.46 6.99
CA PRO A 217 13.68 21.95 7.70
C PRO A 217 12.69 22.52 6.67
N GLY A 218 11.48 21.94 6.68
CA GLY A 218 10.74 21.56 5.46
C GLY A 218 10.45 22.66 4.44
N PRO A 219 10.39 22.32 3.13
CA PRO A 219 9.77 23.20 2.16
C PRO A 219 8.25 22.94 2.10
N ASP A 220 7.53 24.03 1.86
CA ASP A 220 6.09 24.15 1.64
C ASP A 220 5.44 22.96 0.90
N CYS A 221 4.19 22.67 1.26
CA CYS A 221 3.32 21.58 0.82
C CYS A 221 3.21 21.43 -0.72
N GLN A 222 3.66 22.43 -1.48
CA GLN A 222 3.67 22.46 -2.95
C GLN A 222 4.76 21.61 -3.60
N THR A 223 5.92 21.39 -2.96
CA THR A 223 7.04 20.64 -3.56
C THR A 223 6.77 19.13 -3.57
N PHE A 224 5.97 18.63 -2.63
CA PHE A 224 5.60 17.21 -2.56
C PHE A 224 4.53 16.81 -3.58
N HIS A 225 3.62 17.73 -3.94
CA HIS A 225 2.67 17.49 -5.06
C HIS A 225 3.43 17.29 -6.38
N ARG A 226 4.46 18.10 -6.66
CA ARG A 226 5.29 17.92 -7.87
C ARG A 226 6.06 16.60 -7.91
N LEU A 227 6.52 16.09 -6.76
CA LEU A 227 7.23 14.80 -6.68
C LEU A 227 6.31 13.57 -6.79
N TRP A 228 5.02 13.73 -6.48
CA TRP A 228 4.03 12.65 -6.56
C TRP A 228 3.25 12.67 -7.89
N ASP A 229 2.88 13.86 -8.35
CA ASP A 229 2.17 14.09 -9.63
C ASP A 229 3.13 14.08 -10.83
N GLY A 230 4.44 14.20 -10.60
CA GLY A 230 5.50 14.12 -11.62
C GLY A 230 6.15 12.74 -11.76
N MET A 231 5.63 11.70 -11.10
CA MET A 231 6.03 10.33 -11.42
C MET A 231 5.32 9.92 -12.72
N PRO A 232 6.05 9.61 -13.81
CA PRO A 232 5.41 9.16 -15.04
C PRO A 232 4.57 7.92 -14.75
N ALA A 233 3.44 7.80 -15.46
CA ALA A 233 2.68 6.57 -15.45
C ALA A 233 3.60 5.41 -15.88
N PRO A 234 3.37 4.16 -15.43
CA PRO A 234 4.31 3.05 -15.63
C PRO A 234 4.57 2.66 -17.09
N ALA A 235 3.96 3.33 -18.07
CA ALA A 235 4.21 3.12 -19.49
C ALA A 235 5.44 3.89 -20.00
N ASP A 236 5.84 5.00 -19.36
CA ASP A 236 6.80 5.93 -19.96
C ASP A 236 8.25 5.72 -19.45
N ALA A 237 8.46 4.70 -18.61
CA ALA A 237 9.74 4.44 -17.95
C ALA A 237 10.51 3.23 -18.52
N PHE A 238 10.13 2.74 -19.71
CA PHE A 238 10.73 1.55 -20.32
C PHE A 238 11.61 1.80 -21.55
N GLU A 239 11.85 3.05 -21.96
CA GLU A 239 12.59 3.35 -23.21
C GLU A 239 13.82 4.27 -23.08
N ALA A 240 14.36 4.51 -21.89
CA ALA A 240 15.56 5.35 -21.79
C ALA A 240 16.54 4.84 -20.72
N ASP A 241 17.22 3.74 -21.01
CA ASP A 241 18.60 3.53 -20.54
C ASP A 241 19.22 2.34 -21.29
N ASP A 242 19.59 2.55 -22.54
CA ASP A 242 20.55 1.71 -23.29
C ASP A 242 21.22 2.58 -24.36
N ALA A 243 22.16 3.42 -23.93
CA ALA A 243 23.16 4.00 -24.83
C ALA A 243 24.53 4.00 -24.10
N PRO A 244 25.57 3.36 -24.65
CA PRO A 244 26.86 3.23 -23.99
C PRO A 244 27.66 4.53 -24.06
N ALA A 245 28.33 4.84 -22.95
CA ALA A 245 29.29 5.93 -22.82
C ALA A 245 30.68 5.48 -23.29
N GLU A 246 31.28 6.23 -24.22
CA GLU A 246 32.72 6.36 -24.55
C GLU A 246 32.81 7.29 -25.79
N THR A 247 33.75 8.21 -26.01
CA THR A 247 35.06 8.58 -25.44
C THR A 247 35.36 10.06 -25.78
N ALA A 248 36.35 10.62 -25.08
CA ALA A 248 36.92 11.97 -25.17
C ALA A 248 37.37 12.43 -26.58
N ASP A 249 37.40 13.76 -26.80
CA ASP A 249 38.64 14.42 -27.23
C ASP A 249 38.64 15.95 -27.03
N ALA A 250 39.84 16.51 -27.07
CA ALA A 250 40.29 17.74 -26.46
C ALA A 250 40.10 19.06 -27.27
N GLU A 251 40.40 20.15 -26.54
CA GLU A 251 41.18 21.32 -26.99
C GLU A 251 40.49 22.60 -27.56
N HIS A 252 40.92 23.71 -26.93
CA HIS A 252 41.21 25.02 -27.54
C HIS A 252 40.06 25.95 -27.99
N ARG A 253 39.77 26.99 -27.19
CA ARG A 253 40.02 28.43 -27.48
C ARG A 253 39.41 29.35 -26.41
N ARG A 254 40.21 30.31 -25.92
CA ARG A 254 39.81 31.46 -25.09
C ARG A 254 39.15 32.57 -25.95
N PRO A 255 38.99 33.82 -25.45
CA PRO A 255 37.98 34.34 -24.53
C PRO A 255 37.17 35.48 -25.22
N PHE A 256 36.04 35.91 -24.66
CA PHE A 256 35.54 37.28 -24.93
C PHE A 256 34.82 37.84 -23.70
N GLU A 257 35.37 38.95 -23.22
CA GLU A 257 34.73 39.93 -22.35
C GLU A 257 33.52 40.55 -23.05
N PHE A 258 32.47 40.89 -22.32
CA PHE A 258 31.78 42.16 -22.50
C PHE A 258 31.18 42.63 -21.18
N ALA A 259 31.45 43.90 -20.89
CA ALA A 259 31.08 44.61 -19.70
C ALA A 259 29.66 45.22 -19.78
N ALA A 260 29.24 45.73 -18.62
CA ALA A 260 28.57 47.02 -18.43
C ALA A 260 27.03 47.08 -18.29
N VAL A 261 26.67 47.60 -17.10
CA VAL A 261 25.74 48.72 -16.86
C VAL A 261 24.23 48.40 -16.87
N TYR A 262 23.61 48.53 -15.70
CA TYR A 262 22.59 49.57 -15.45
C TYR A 262 22.57 49.95 -13.97
N ALA A 263 22.97 51.19 -13.71
CA ALA A 263 22.62 51.99 -12.54
C ALA A 263 21.62 53.07 -13.02
N GLY A 264 20.80 53.59 -12.09
CA GLY A 264 19.89 54.72 -12.28
C GLY A 264 18.56 54.44 -11.57
N ASP A 265 18.38 54.80 -10.28
CA ASP A 265 18.22 56.12 -9.62
C ASP A 265 16.87 56.82 -9.84
N GLU A 266 16.48 57.51 -8.75
CA GLU A 266 15.41 58.50 -8.54
C GLU A 266 14.01 57.93 -8.19
N GLN A 267 13.35 58.25 -7.07
CA GLN A 267 13.41 59.40 -6.13
C GLN A 267 13.09 58.96 -4.70
#